data_AF-A0A1H7K2F9-F1
#
_entry.id   AF-A0A1H7K2F9-F1
#
_cell.length_a   1.000
_cell.length_b   1.000
_cell.length_c   1.000
_cell.angle_alpha   90.00
_cell.angle_beta   90.00
_cell.angle_gamma   90.00
#
_symmetry.space_group_name_H-M   'P 1'
#
loop_
_entity.id
_entity.type
_entity.pdbx_description
1 polymer ?
#
loop_
_entity_poly.entity_id
_entity_poly.type
_entity_poly.pdbx_seq_one_letter_code
_entity_poly.pdbx_strand_id
1 'polypeptide(L)'
;MVSLKSNPAGLLLQDIFAALSAKIRQMSADTIEYAFSAWLYPPSRSQQMPVLPLNPAVNNYSHVAQIAFLLEIDSERNSDLLPILIDGLQRTASRSPMIVGVGPAAFYNDAIALFGLALGARRADTGMKKNIAKWMRSFIPNSVGTLPPWKQSLMAAALFVLEDNTVINFDHTHASEMELALYSRGINCFSPTSFDRIYQAVCNGAIREEGDIAFIAARLQSIDYLMNHLPAISINMPTIPQVVQVLSNLTPAFRRWVWEDSAKTKTSAPQKWDVQNEYHVQSLLYFILAPLFPDLEDEFYLETTGQLNPRADIGLPSINLIIEVKYLRQGKSFQKMLEEIAADATLYFKKESVYKDKYNQMLVFLWDDSNRTHDYGIFRNGVRSFNNISDVVVMARPGVINRSPANLKATKKGMV
;
A
#
# COMPACT_ATOMS: atom_id res chain seq x y z
N MET A 1 -13.29 18.38 -18.45
CA MET A 1 -11.90 18.09 -18.88
C MET A 1 -10.97 18.85 -17.95
N VAL A 2 -10.46 18.20 -16.91
CA VAL A 2 -9.47 18.80 -15.99
C VAL A 2 -8.16 18.09 -16.28
N SER A 3 -7.20 18.83 -16.83
CA SER A 3 -5.85 18.34 -17.15
C SER A 3 -5.06 18.15 -15.85
N LEU A 4 -4.90 16.91 -15.39
CA LEU A 4 -3.94 16.54 -14.34
C LEU A 4 -2.52 16.53 -14.92
N LYS A 5 -1.97 17.73 -15.13
CA LYS A 5 -0.53 17.95 -15.33
C LYS A 5 -0.06 18.95 -14.30
N SER A 6 0.36 18.48 -13.13
CA SER A 6 1.51 19.01 -12.40
C SER A 6 1.67 18.34 -11.02
N ASN A 7 2.90 17.91 -10.76
CA ASN A 7 3.54 17.58 -9.48
C ASN A 7 3.53 16.10 -9.01
N PRO A 8 4.68 15.39 -9.01
CA PRO A 8 4.84 14.08 -8.42
C PRO A 8 5.11 14.21 -6.91
N ALA A 9 4.16 14.78 -6.16
CA ALA A 9 4.02 14.42 -4.76
C ALA A 9 3.26 13.08 -4.77
N GLY A 10 3.92 11.99 -4.39
CA GLY A 10 3.38 10.63 -4.51
C GLY A 10 1.95 10.56 -3.99
N LEU A 11 1.00 10.25 -4.88
CA LEU A 11 -0.38 10.00 -4.50
C LEU A 11 -0.38 8.91 -3.43
N LEU A 12 -1.04 9.16 -2.30
CA LEU A 12 -1.20 8.13 -1.28
C LEU A 12 -2.08 7.03 -1.89
N LEU A 13 -1.83 5.77 -1.51
CA LEU A 13 -2.67 4.64 -1.96
C LEU A 13 -4.16 4.90 -1.69
N GLN A 14 -4.48 5.63 -0.62
CA GLN A 14 -5.84 6.05 -0.27
C GLN A 14 -6.48 6.99 -1.30
N ASP A 15 -5.71 7.92 -1.88
CA ASP A 15 -6.22 8.86 -2.89
C ASP A 15 -6.52 8.10 -4.20
N ILE A 16 -5.61 7.21 -4.60
CA ILE A 16 -5.80 6.34 -5.76
C ILE A 16 -7.02 5.44 -5.54
N PHE A 17 -7.14 4.84 -4.36
CA PHE A 17 -8.26 4.00 -3.98
C PHE A 17 -9.60 4.75 -4.08
N ALA A 18 -9.68 5.96 -3.54
CA ALA A 18 -10.89 6.79 -3.59
C ALA A 18 -11.27 7.15 -5.04
N ALA A 19 -10.29 7.53 -5.87
CA ALA A 19 -10.51 7.89 -7.26
C ALA A 19 -11.01 6.70 -8.11
N LEU A 20 -10.38 5.52 -7.97
CA LEU A 20 -10.80 4.31 -8.69
C LEU A 20 -12.16 3.81 -8.22
N SER A 21 -12.43 3.87 -6.91
CA SER A 21 -13.74 3.54 -6.34
C SER A 21 -14.86 4.41 -6.92
N ALA A 22 -14.61 5.72 -7.10
CA ALA A 22 -15.58 6.63 -7.71
C ALA A 22 -15.89 6.26 -9.17
N LYS A 23 -14.89 5.80 -9.95
CA LYS A 23 -15.08 5.35 -11.33
C LYS A 23 -15.98 4.11 -11.43
N ILE A 24 -15.75 3.09 -10.59
CA ILE A 24 -16.58 1.87 -10.60
C ILE A 24 -18.05 2.18 -10.25
N ARG A 25 -18.31 3.14 -9.35
CA ARG A 25 -19.67 3.53 -8.95
C ARG A 25 -20.50 4.18 -10.06
N GLN A 26 -19.89 4.68 -11.13
CA GLN A 26 -20.60 5.33 -12.23
C GLN A 26 -21.11 4.33 -13.29
N MET A 27 -20.84 3.05 -13.11
CA MET A 27 -21.19 2.02 -14.07
C MET A 27 -22.65 1.59 -14.02
N SER A 28 -23.14 1.11 -15.16
CA SER A 28 -24.40 0.38 -15.22
C SER A 28 -24.24 -1.00 -14.57
N ALA A 29 -25.20 -1.36 -13.73
CA ALA A 29 -25.16 -2.59 -12.94
C ALA A 29 -25.44 -3.87 -13.74
N ASP A 30 -25.79 -3.76 -15.03
CA ASP A 30 -26.22 -4.84 -15.92
C ASP A 30 -25.12 -5.35 -16.88
N THR A 31 -23.90 -4.79 -16.80
CA THR A 31 -22.78 -5.22 -17.65
C THR A 31 -21.99 -6.37 -17.05
N ILE A 32 -21.33 -7.16 -17.89
CA ILE A 32 -20.48 -8.25 -17.43
C ILE A 32 -19.23 -7.73 -16.70
N GLU A 33 -18.71 -6.60 -17.13
CA GLU A 33 -17.60 -5.90 -16.49
C GLU A 33 -17.98 -5.48 -15.07
N TYR A 34 -19.22 -5.03 -14.84
CA TYR A 34 -19.69 -4.70 -13.49
C TYR A 34 -19.82 -5.95 -12.62
N ALA A 35 -20.41 -7.02 -13.14
CA ALA A 35 -20.53 -8.29 -12.41
C ALA A 35 -19.15 -8.86 -12.04
N PHE A 36 -18.18 -8.83 -12.96
CA PHE A 36 -16.79 -9.19 -12.69
C PHE A 36 -16.15 -8.28 -11.64
N SER A 37 -16.35 -6.97 -11.75
CA SER A 37 -15.81 -5.99 -10.80
C SER A 37 -16.35 -6.20 -9.39
N ALA A 38 -17.65 -6.45 -9.26
CA ALA A 38 -18.30 -6.76 -7.99
C ALA A 38 -17.89 -8.14 -7.45
N TRP A 39 -17.57 -9.11 -8.32
CA TRP A 39 -16.98 -10.36 -7.86
C TRP A 39 -15.57 -10.15 -7.33
N LEU A 40 -14.76 -9.32 -7.98
CA LEU A 40 -13.37 -9.10 -7.61
C LEU A 40 -13.24 -8.23 -6.36
N TYR A 41 -14.06 -7.19 -6.27
CA TYR A 41 -14.18 -6.27 -5.15
C TYR A 41 -15.65 -6.23 -4.69
N PRO A 42 -16.04 -7.12 -3.74
CA PRO A 42 -17.41 -7.24 -3.29
C PRO A 42 -17.99 -5.91 -2.77
N PRO A 43 -19.16 -5.49 -3.25
CA PRO A 43 -19.78 -4.27 -2.79
C PRO A 43 -20.00 -4.32 -1.28
N SER A 44 -19.50 -3.31 -0.56
CA SER A 44 -19.91 -3.06 0.82
C SER A 44 -21.45 -2.84 0.86
N ARG A 45 -22.10 -2.98 2.01
CA ARG A 45 -23.58 -2.85 2.16
C ARG A 45 -24.21 -1.59 1.51
N SER A 46 -23.43 -0.57 1.16
CA SER A 46 -23.84 0.69 0.53
C SER A 46 -23.67 0.75 -1.00
N GLN A 47 -23.12 -0.28 -1.66
CA GLN A 47 -22.93 -0.31 -3.11
C GLN A 47 -24.02 -1.14 -3.80
N GLN A 48 -24.36 -0.77 -5.03
CA GLN A 48 -25.40 -1.44 -5.81
C GLN A 48 -24.92 -2.86 -6.19
N MET A 49 -25.79 -3.86 -6.01
CA MET A 49 -25.48 -5.22 -6.46
C MET A 49 -25.59 -5.31 -7.98
N PRO A 50 -24.78 -6.15 -8.65
CA PRO A 50 -24.98 -6.44 -10.06
C PRO A 50 -26.39 -7.01 -10.28
N VAL A 51 -27.01 -6.65 -11.39
CA VAL A 51 -28.36 -7.09 -11.74
C VAL A 51 -28.30 -7.78 -13.09
N LEU A 52 -29.00 -8.90 -13.25
CA LEU A 52 -29.14 -9.52 -14.56
C LEU A 52 -29.99 -8.62 -15.47
N PRO A 53 -29.72 -8.59 -16.79
CA PRO A 53 -30.61 -7.96 -17.75
C PRO A 53 -32.01 -8.55 -17.66
N LEU A 54 -33.04 -7.75 -17.97
CA LEU A 54 -34.47 -8.04 -17.81
C LEU A 54 -34.97 -9.37 -18.41
N ASN A 55 -34.18 -10.02 -19.26
CA ASN A 55 -34.38 -11.40 -19.73
C ASN A 55 -33.01 -12.06 -20.01
N PRO A 56 -32.39 -12.75 -19.03
CA PRO A 56 -31.07 -13.36 -19.23
C PRO A 56 -31.18 -14.56 -20.17
N ALA A 57 -30.86 -14.36 -21.45
CA ALA A 57 -30.82 -15.44 -22.42
C ALA A 57 -29.67 -16.43 -22.13
N VAL A 58 -30.01 -17.71 -21.90
CA VAL A 58 -29.05 -18.84 -21.82
C VAL A 58 -28.22 -19.01 -23.11
N ASN A 59 -28.69 -18.42 -24.22
CA ASN A 59 -27.97 -18.38 -25.49
C ASN A 59 -26.97 -17.20 -25.59
N ASN A 60 -26.88 -16.32 -24.59
CA ASN A 60 -25.86 -15.28 -24.56
C ASN A 60 -24.76 -15.67 -23.57
N TYR A 61 -23.56 -15.95 -24.09
CA TYR A 61 -22.43 -16.39 -23.27
C TYR A 61 -22.05 -15.35 -22.19
N SER A 62 -22.25 -14.06 -22.47
CA SER A 62 -22.00 -12.98 -21.53
C SER A 62 -22.97 -13.02 -20.34
N HIS A 63 -24.25 -13.35 -20.58
CA HIS A 63 -25.23 -13.50 -19.50
C HIS A 63 -24.93 -14.74 -18.63
N VAL A 64 -24.49 -15.84 -19.26
CA VAL A 64 -24.10 -17.05 -18.52
C VAL A 64 -22.90 -16.76 -17.61
N ALA A 65 -21.92 -16.00 -18.09
CA ALA A 65 -20.79 -15.55 -17.29
C ALA A 65 -21.20 -14.59 -16.15
N GLN A 66 -22.14 -13.66 -16.39
CA GLN A 66 -22.70 -12.80 -15.33
C GLN A 66 -23.37 -13.63 -14.22
N ILE A 67 -24.16 -14.64 -14.58
CA ILE A 67 -24.78 -15.56 -13.62
C ILE A 67 -23.71 -16.25 -12.77
N ALA A 68 -22.61 -16.70 -13.40
CA ALA A 68 -21.51 -17.31 -12.67
C ALA A 68 -20.88 -16.36 -11.64
N PHE A 69 -20.64 -15.09 -11.99
CA PHE A 69 -20.14 -14.08 -11.05
C PHE A 69 -21.11 -13.82 -9.90
N LEU A 70 -22.41 -13.71 -10.17
CA LEU A 70 -23.44 -13.52 -9.13
C LEU A 70 -23.45 -14.68 -8.12
N LEU A 71 -23.41 -15.91 -8.62
CA LEU A 71 -23.31 -17.11 -7.78
C LEU A 71 -22.04 -17.10 -6.93
N GLU A 72 -20.92 -16.61 -7.45
CA GLU A 72 -19.66 -16.45 -6.73
C GLU A 72 -19.65 -15.32 -5.69
N ILE A 73 -20.44 -14.27 -5.89
CA ILE A 73 -20.60 -13.19 -4.91
C ILE A 73 -21.44 -13.67 -3.72
N ASP A 74 -22.57 -14.33 -3.99
CA ASP A 74 -23.50 -14.80 -2.98
C ASP A 74 -24.24 -16.05 -3.49
N SER A 75 -23.79 -17.23 -3.05
CA SER A 75 -24.35 -18.50 -3.50
C SER A 75 -25.74 -18.79 -2.94
N GLU A 76 -26.03 -18.31 -1.73
CA GLU A 76 -27.32 -18.57 -1.07
C GLU A 76 -28.42 -17.77 -1.75
N ARG A 77 -28.19 -16.46 -1.93
CA ARG A 77 -29.15 -15.55 -2.54
C ARG A 77 -29.44 -15.87 -4.01
N ASN A 78 -28.45 -16.41 -4.74
CA ASN A 78 -28.54 -16.64 -6.18
C ASN A 78 -28.71 -18.11 -6.56
N SER A 79 -29.02 -18.98 -5.60
CA SER A 79 -29.12 -20.44 -5.79
C SER A 79 -30.07 -20.85 -6.93
N ASP A 80 -31.16 -20.12 -7.13
CA ASP A 80 -32.14 -20.34 -8.22
C ASP A 80 -31.54 -20.19 -9.64
N LEU A 81 -30.38 -19.54 -9.77
CA LEU A 81 -29.72 -19.35 -11.07
C LEU A 81 -28.86 -20.56 -11.48
N LEU A 82 -28.61 -21.53 -10.59
CA LEU A 82 -27.73 -22.66 -10.89
C LEU A 82 -28.22 -23.53 -12.06
N PRO A 83 -29.51 -23.88 -12.19
CA PRO A 83 -30.00 -24.63 -13.35
C PRO A 83 -29.83 -23.87 -14.67
N ILE A 84 -30.03 -22.54 -14.64
CA ILE A 84 -29.88 -21.64 -15.79
C ILE A 84 -28.40 -21.58 -16.21
N LEU A 85 -27.48 -21.53 -15.24
CA LEU A 85 -26.04 -21.59 -15.48
C LEU A 85 -25.66 -22.89 -16.19
N ILE A 86 -26.16 -24.04 -15.72
CA ILE A 86 -25.81 -25.35 -16.28
C ILE A 86 -26.28 -25.48 -17.74
N ASP A 87 -27.53 -25.10 -18.04
CA ASP A 87 -28.04 -25.10 -19.43
C ASP A 87 -27.24 -24.13 -20.32
N GLY A 88 -26.93 -22.95 -19.81
CA GLY A 88 -26.12 -21.95 -20.52
C GLY A 88 -24.70 -22.42 -20.83
N LEU A 89 -24.03 -23.09 -19.87
CA LEU A 89 -22.69 -23.67 -20.06
C LEU A 89 -22.71 -24.74 -21.16
N GLN A 90 -23.69 -25.65 -21.13
CA GLN A 90 -23.82 -26.73 -22.12
C GLN A 90 -24.01 -26.19 -23.54
N ARG A 91 -24.87 -25.19 -23.70
CA ARG A 91 -25.11 -24.53 -24.99
C ARG A 91 -23.91 -23.75 -25.48
N THR A 92 -23.16 -23.13 -24.58
CA THR A 92 -21.98 -22.34 -24.92
C THR A 92 -20.83 -23.24 -25.37
N ALA A 93 -20.57 -24.34 -24.66
CA ALA A 93 -19.54 -25.33 -25.00
C ALA A 93 -19.78 -26.03 -26.36
N SER A 94 -21.01 -25.99 -26.86
CA SER A 94 -21.40 -26.59 -28.15
C SER A 94 -21.11 -25.68 -29.35
N ARG A 95 -20.63 -24.45 -29.13
CA ARG A 95 -20.39 -23.46 -30.20
C ARG A 95 -19.00 -23.63 -30.80
N SER A 96 -18.91 -23.45 -32.12
CA SER A 96 -17.62 -23.38 -32.81
C SER A 96 -16.91 -22.05 -32.47
N PRO A 97 -15.62 -22.08 -32.05
CA PRO A 97 -14.82 -20.86 -31.84
C PRO A 97 -14.57 -20.07 -33.13
N MET A 98 -14.62 -20.74 -34.28
CA MET A 98 -14.45 -20.15 -35.61
C MET A 98 -15.75 -20.29 -36.41
N ILE A 99 -16.26 -19.19 -36.92
CA ILE A 99 -17.44 -19.14 -37.78
C ILE A 99 -16.97 -19.10 -39.23
N VAL A 100 -17.36 -20.13 -40.01
CA VAL A 100 -16.97 -20.27 -41.42
C VAL A 100 -17.38 -19.01 -42.19
N GLY A 101 -16.41 -18.38 -42.87
CA GLY A 101 -16.63 -17.18 -43.67
C GLY A 101 -16.75 -15.86 -42.91
N VAL A 102 -16.72 -15.87 -41.58
CA VAL A 102 -16.86 -14.66 -40.75
C VAL A 102 -15.62 -14.41 -39.89
N GLY A 103 -15.01 -15.47 -39.35
CA GLY A 103 -13.84 -15.37 -38.46
C GLY A 103 -14.13 -15.81 -37.03
N PRO A 104 -13.35 -15.34 -36.03
CA PRO A 104 -13.53 -15.72 -34.63
C PRO A 104 -14.91 -15.35 -34.09
N ALA A 105 -15.49 -16.22 -33.28
CA ALA A 105 -16.75 -15.92 -32.57
C ALA A 105 -16.56 -14.78 -31.55
N ALA A 106 -17.66 -14.11 -31.17
CA ALA A 106 -17.60 -12.96 -30.25
C ALA A 106 -16.91 -13.27 -28.90
N PHE A 107 -17.08 -14.50 -28.38
CA PHE A 107 -16.44 -14.93 -27.13
C PHE A 107 -14.94 -15.23 -27.26
N TYR A 108 -14.39 -15.33 -28.47
CA TYR A 108 -13.04 -15.85 -28.73
C TYR A 108 -11.93 -15.08 -28.00
N ASN A 109 -12.13 -13.76 -27.84
CA ASN A 109 -11.21 -12.83 -27.19
C ASN A 109 -11.80 -12.20 -25.91
N ASP A 110 -12.96 -12.65 -25.46
CA ASP A 110 -13.66 -12.10 -24.31
C ASP A 110 -13.17 -12.76 -23.01
N ALA A 111 -12.03 -12.27 -22.52
CA ALA A 111 -11.35 -12.83 -21.35
C ALA A 111 -12.21 -12.84 -20.08
N ILE A 112 -13.06 -11.81 -19.90
CA ILE A 112 -13.93 -11.69 -18.73
C ILE A 112 -15.02 -12.75 -18.80
N ALA A 113 -15.68 -12.89 -19.96
CA ALA A 113 -16.73 -13.87 -20.12
C ALA A 113 -16.20 -15.30 -20.00
N LEU A 114 -15.09 -15.61 -20.66
CA LEU A 114 -14.49 -16.95 -20.57
C LEU A 114 -14.05 -17.29 -19.15
N PHE A 115 -13.47 -16.34 -18.42
CA PHE A 115 -13.15 -16.53 -17.01
C PHE A 115 -14.41 -16.75 -16.15
N GLY A 116 -15.49 -15.99 -16.37
CA GLY A 116 -16.78 -16.21 -15.71
C GLY A 116 -17.37 -17.59 -16.01
N LEU A 117 -17.32 -18.06 -17.26
CA LEU A 117 -17.75 -19.41 -17.63
C LEU A 117 -16.93 -20.50 -16.93
N ALA A 118 -15.61 -20.29 -16.77
CA ALA A 118 -14.75 -21.21 -16.03
C ALA A 118 -15.13 -21.29 -14.54
N LEU A 119 -15.38 -20.15 -13.88
CA LEU A 119 -15.89 -20.11 -12.51
C LEU A 119 -17.25 -20.81 -12.38
N GLY A 120 -18.14 -20.59 -13.34
CA GLY A 120 -19.44 -21.26 -13.39
C GLY A 120 -19.30 -22.78 -13.52
N ALA A 121 -18.42 -23.23 -14.42
CA ALA A 121 -18.16 -24.65 -14.64
C ALA A 121 -17.51 -25.34 -13.43
N ARG A 122 -16.71 -24.61 -12.61
CA ARG A 122 -16.18 -25.12 -11.33
C ARG A 122 -17.29 -25.50 -10.34
N ARG A 123 -18.47 -24.87 -10.45
CA ARG A 123 -19.66 -25.18 -9.62
C ARG A 123 -20.53 -26.29 -10.20
N ALA A 124 -20.35 -26.61 -11.47
CA ALA A 124 -21.06 -27.70 -12.14
C ALA A 124 -20.41 -29.05 -11.82
N ASP A 125 -20.99 -30.14 -12.33
CA ASP A 125 -20.40 -31.47 -12.18
C ASP A 125 -19.06 -31.60 -12.94
N THR A 126 -18.30 -32.64 -12.58
CA THR A 126 -16.99 -32.94 -13.15
C THR A 126 -17.02 -33.14 -14.67
N GLY A 127 -18.14 -33.62 -15.22
CA GLY A 127 -18.32 -33.81 -16.67
C GLY A 127 -18.43 -32.47 -17.39
N MET A 128 -19.26 -31.56 -16.87
CA MET A 128 -19.41 -30.21 -17.41
C MET A 128 -18.09 -29.43 -17.34
N LYS A 129 -17.39 -29.48 -16.20
CA LYS A 129 -16.07 -28.86 -16.02
C LYS A 129 -15.08 -29.32 -17.09
N LYS A 130 -14.96 -30.63 -17.31
CA LYS A 130 -14.09 -31.21 -18.35
C LYS A 130 -14.50 -30.80 -19.77
N ASN A 131 -15.80 -30.71 -20.04
CA ASN A 131 -16.30 -30.29 -21.35
C ASN A 131 -15.91 -28.84 -21.65
N ILE A 132 -16.12 -27.93 -20.69
CA ILE A 132 -15.74 -26.52 -20.80
C ILE A 132 -14.22 -26.36 -20.93
N ALA A 133 -13.43 -27.13 -20.15
CA ALA A 133 -11.97 -27.14 -20.26
C ALA A 133 -11.51 -27.54 -21.66
N LYS A 134 -12.06 -28.64 -22.20
CA LYS A 134 -11.76 -29.11 -23.57
C LYS A 134 -12.12 -28.05 -24.61
N TRP A 135 -13.28 -27.40 -24.47
CA TRP A 135 -13.73 -26.36 -25.37
C TRP A 135 -12.80 -25.13 -25.33
N MET A 136 -12.48 -24.60 -24.15
CA MET A 136 -11.56 -23.46 -24.01
C MET A 136 -10.14 -23.77 -24.51
N ARG A 137 -9.62 -24.96 -24.23
CA ARG A 137 -8.30 -25.41 -24.71
C ARG A 137 -8.20 -25.41 -26.24
N SER A 138 -9.30 -25.61 -26.95
CA SER A 138 -9.26 -25.68 -28.41
C SER A 138 -8.97 -24.33 -29.08
N PHE A 139 -9.06 -23.21 -28.37
CA PHE A 139 -8.86 -21.89 -28.96
C PHE A 139 -8.06 -20.89 -28.11
N ILE A 140 -8.08 -20.97 -26.77
CA ILE A 140 -7.34 -20.02 -25.91
C ILE A 140 -5.85 -19.92 -26.25
N PRO A 141 -5.09 -21.02 -26.44
CA PRO A 141 -3.66 -20.93 -26.77
C PRO A 141 -3.38 -20.14 -28.06
N ASN A 142 -4.32 -20.13 -29.00
CA ASN A 142 -4.21 -19.43 -30.27
C ASN A 142 -4.75 -17.99 -30.22
N SER A 143 -5.61 -17.66 -29.23
CA SER A 143 -6.20 -16.32 -29.10
C SER A 143 -5.38 -15.39 -28.21
N VAL A 144 -4.72 -15.95 -27.19
CA VAL A 144 -4.09 -15.21 -26.09
C VAL A 144 -3.01 -14.22 -26.53
N GLY A 145 -2.21 -14.54 -27.55
CA GLY A 145 -1.12 -13.67 -28.02
C GLY A 145 -1.57 -12.32 -28.59
N THR A 146 -2.85 -12.17 -28.91
CA THR A 146 -3.42 -10.92 -29.45
C THR A 146 -3.98 -9.99 -28.37
N LEU A 147 -4.04 -10.45 -27.12
CA LEU A 147 -4.67 -9.75 -26.01
C LEU A 147 -3.67 -8.93 -25.19
N PRO A 148 -4.11 -7.87 -24.51
CA PRO A 148 -3.26 -7.18 -23.54
C PRO A 148 -2.91 -8.10 -22.35
N PRO A 149 -1.75 -7.91 -21.69
CA PRO A 149 -1.25 -8.81 -20.64
C PRO A 149 -2.26 -9.19 -19.55
N TRP A 150 -3.04 -8.24 -19.04
CA TRP A 150 -4.04 -8.54 -18.00
C TRP A 150 -5.18 -9.46 -18.49
N LYS A 151 -5.57 -9.39 -19.77
CA LYS A 151 -6.54 -10.32 -20.37
C LYS A 151 -5.91 -11.70 -20.56
N GLN A 152 -4.61 -11.76 -20.85
CA GLN A 152 -3.87 -13.02 -20.93
C GLN A 152 -3.85 -13.72 -19.56
N SER A 153 -3.67 -12.97 -18.47
CA SER A 153 -3.80 -13.50 -17.11
C SER A 153 -5.19 -14.08 -16.83
N LEU A 154 -6.26 -13.41 -17.25
CA LEU A 154 -7.62 -13.95 -17.09
C LEU A 154 -7.83 -15.25 -17.88
N MET A 155 -7.29 -15.34 -19.11
CA MET A 155 -7.37 -16.57 -19.90
C MET A 155 -6.61 -17.73 -19.24
N ALA A 156 -5.42 -17.46 -18.69
CA ALA A 156 -4.63 -18.46 -17.96
C ALA A 156 -5.34 -18.89 -16.67
N ALA A 157 -5.91 -17.95 -15.93
CA ALA A 157 -6.69 -18.21 -14.73
C ALA A 157 -7.95 -19.04 -15.04
N ALA A 158 -8.60 -18.82 -16.19
CA ALA A 158 -9.76 -19.60 -16.62
C ALA A 158 -9.41 -21.09 -16.79
N LEU A 159 -8.30 -21.38 -17.47
CA LEU A 159 -7.80 -22.76 -17.63
C LEU A 159 -7.39 -23.37 -16.28
N PHE A 160 -6.74 -22.60 -15.41
CA PHE A 160 -6.36 -23.05 -14.08
C PHE A 160 -7.58 -23.41 -13.21
N VAL A 161 -8.63 -22.57 -13.20
CA VAL A 161 -9.89 -22.82 -12.47
C VAL A 161 -10.55 -24.14 -12.91
N LEU A 162 -10.36 -24.51 -14.17
CA LEU A 162 -10.84 -25.74 -14.77
C LEU A 162 -9.94 -26.95 -14.52
N GLU A 163 -8.85 -26.81 -13.74
CA GLU A 163 -7.81 -27.82 -13.53
C GLU A 163 -7.17 -28.29 -14.83
N ASP A 164 -7.05 -27.38 -15.80
CA ASP A 164 -6.40 -27.62 -17.07
C ASP A 164 -4.92 -27.25 -16.99
N ASN A 165 -4.03 -28.21 -17.26
CA ASN A 165 -2.57 -28.02 -17.20
C ASN A 165 -1.97 -27.33 -18.43
N THR A 166 -2.80 -26.72 -19.29
CA THR A 166 -2.31 -25.98 -20.46
C THR A 166 -1.53 -24.75 -20.01
N VAL A 167 -0.24 -24.72 -20.36
CA VAL A 167 0.64 -23.59 -20.04
C VAL A 167 0.44 -22.48 -21.07
N ILE A 168 0.09 -21.29 -20.60
CA ILE A 168 0.04 -20.07 -21.40
C ILE A 168 1.27 -19.24 -21.04
N ASN A 169 2.14 -18.98 -22.01
CA ASN A 169 3.30 -18.11 -21.84
C ASN A 169 2.94 -16.69 -22.26
N PHE A 170 3.09 -15.72 -21.35
CA PHE A 170 2.90 -14.31 -21.65
C PHE A 170 3.77 -13.40 -20.79
N ASP A 171 3.84 -12.12 -21.15
CA ASP A 171 4.60 -11.13 -20.38
C ASP A 171 3.85 -10.71 -19.11
N HIS A 172 4.33 -11.20 -17.96
CA HIS A 172 3.79 -10.89 -16.63
C HIS A 172 4.10 -9.45 -16.17
N THR A 173 4.96 -8.71 -16.88
CA THR A 173 5.47 -7.41 -16.44
C THR A 173 4.41 -6.33 -16.32
N HIS A 174 3.30 -6.48 -17.06
CA HIS A 174 2.19 -5.53 -17.08
C HIS A 174 0.86 -6.15 -16.61
N ALA A 175 0.92 -7.30 -15.94
CA ALA A 175 -0.24 -8.05 -15.47
C ALA A 175 -0.35 -8.12 -13.94
N SER A 176 0.64 -7.57 -13.21
CA SER A 176 0.83 -7.81 -11.78
C SER A 176 -0.38 -7.43 -10.91
N GLU A 177 -1.15 -6.41 -11.28
CA GLU A 177 -2.39 -6.04 -10.60
C GLU A 177 -3.52 -7.07 -10.81
N MET A 178 -3.65 -7.63 -12.02
CA MET A 178 -4.65 -8.68 -12.27
C MET A 178 -4.28 -9.96 -11.54
N GLU A 179 -3.00 -10.33 -11.55
CA GLU A 179 -2.49 -11.50 -10.85
C GLU A 179 -2.72 -11.40 -9.34
N LEU A 180 -2.40 -10.26 -8.72
CA LEU A 180 -2.65 -10.06 -7.29
C LEU A 180 -4.16 -10.06 -6.96
N ALA A 181 -4.98 -9.43 -7.80
CA ALA A 181 -6.42 -9.43 -7.61
C ALA A 181 -6.99 -10.86 -7.64
N LEU A 182 -6.56 -11.69 -8.60
CA LEU A 182 -6.95 -13.10 -8.68
C LEU A 182 -6.43 -13.91 -7.48
N TYR A 183 -5.18 -13.69 -7.07
CA TYR A 183 -4.59 -14.30 -5.87
C TYR A 183 -5.41 -13.98 -4.62
N SER A 184 -5.85 -12.72 -4.46
CA SER A 184 -6.68 -12.29 -3.32
C SER A 184 -8.05 -12.99 -3.26
N ARG A 185 -8.51 -13.58 -4.38
CA ARG A 185 -9.72 -14.39 -4.49
C ARG A 185 -9.45 -15.90 -4.43
N GLY A 186 -8.23 -16.29 -4.04
CA GLY A 186 -7.81 -17.69 -3.89
C GLY A 186 -7.42 -18.38 -5.20
N ILE A 187 -7.23 -17.63 -6.29
CA ILE A 187 -6.84 -18.18 -7.59
C ILE A 187 -5.32 -18.09 -7.72
N ASN A 188 -4.65 -19.12 -7.22
CA ASN A 188 -3.19 -19.19 -7.10
C ASN A 188 -2.54 -19.79 -8.35
N CYS A 189 -2.85 -19.24 -9.52
CA CYS A 189 -2.37 -19.75 -10.82
C CYS A 189 -1.03 -19.17 -11.27
N PHE A 190 -0.54 -18.14 -10.59
CA PHE A 190 0.71 -17.46 -10.89
C PHE A 190 1.69 -17.60 -9.74
N SER A 191 2.98 -17.49 -10.04
CA SER A 191 3.99 -17.35 -9.00
C SER A 191 3.74 -16.07 -8.20
N PRO A 192 4.08 -16.03 -6.90
CA PRO A 192 3.92 -14.83 -6.11
C PRO A 192 4.72 -13.67 -6.72
N THR A 193 4.02 -12.66 -7.22
CA THR A 193 4.65 -11.40 -7.63
C THR A 193 5.03 -10.61 -6.37
N SER A 194 6.21 -9.96 -6.37
CA SER A 194 6.63 -9.12 -5.24
C SER A 194 5.61 -8.00 -4.99
N PHE A 195 5.17 -7.85 -3.73
CA PHE A 195 4.30 -6.75 -3.31
C PHE A 195 4.92 -5.38 -3.64
N ASP A 196 6.25 -5.25 -3.60
CA ASP A 196 6.95 -4.03 -3.97
C ASP A 196 6.77 -3.72 -5.47
N ARG A 197 6.83 -4.74 -6.34
CA ARG A 197 6.61 -4.57 -7.78
C ARG A 197 5.19 -4.08 -8.07
N ILE A 198 4.20 -4.66 -7.38
CA ILE A 198 2.79 -4.29 -7.55
C ILE A 198 2.53 -2.89 -6.97
N TYR A 199 3.10 -2.57 -5.80
CA TYR A 199 3.04 -1.23 -5.23
C TYR A 199 3.60 -0.18 -6.18
N GLN A 200 4.78 -0.43 -6.76
CA GLN A 200 5.38 0.47 -7.76
C GLN A 200 4.53 0.58 -9.03
N ALA A 201 3.99 -0.54 -9.53
CA ALA A 201 3.08 -0.53 -10.68
C ALA A 201 1.81 0.31 -10.39
N VAL A 202 1.23 0.17 -9.19
CA VAL A 202 0.07 0.95 -8.74
C VAL A 202 0.41 2.43 -8.60
N CYS A 203 1.52 2.80 -7.98
CA CYS A 203 1.90 4.20 -7.80
C CYS A 203 2.22 4.86 -9.14
N ASN A 204 2.99 4.18 -10.00
CA ASN A 204 3.39 4.71 -11.31
C ASN A 204 2.24 4.71 -12.33
N GLY A 205 1.33 3.75 -12.22
CA GLY A 205 0.16 3.65 -13.09
C GLY A 205 -0.93 4.68 -12.80
N ALA A 206 -0.85 5.46 -11.71
CA ALA A 206 -1.87 6.44 -11.33
C ALA A 206 -1.97 7.60 -12.31
N ILE A 207 -0.94 7.77 -13.14
CA ILE A 207 -0.84 8.79 -14.19
C ILE A 207 -1.58 8.36 -15.48
N ARG A 208 -1.96 7.08 -15.63
CA ARG A 208 -2.69 6.59 -16.82
C ARG A 208 -4.18 6.48 -16.51
N GLU A 209 -4.94 7.54 -16.77
CA GLU A 209 -6.39 7.61 -16.51
C GLU A 209 -7.26 6.77 -17.47
N GLU A 210 -6.68 6.18 -18.52
CA GLU A 210 -7.38 5.41 -19.55
C GLU A 210 -7.11 3.92 -19.38
N GLY A 211 -8.11 3.17 -18.91
CA GLY A 211 -8.02 1.72 -18.76
C GLY A 211 -9.39 1.06 -18.78
N ASP A 212 -9.44 -0.17 -19.29
CA ASP A 212 -10.60 -1.05 -19.22
C ASP A 212 -11.05 -1.17 -17.76
N ILE A 213 -12.37 -1.11 -17.53
CA ILE A 213 -12.96 -1.11 -16.19
C ILE A 213 -12.57 -2.36 -15.40
N ALA A 214 -12.53 -3.52 -16.05
CA ALA A 214 -12.15 -4.75 -15.38
C ALA A 214 -10.72 -4.67 -14.82
N PHE A 215 -9.84 -3.97 -15.52
CA PHE A 215 -8.49 -3.68 -15.05
C PHE A 215 -8.49 -2.67 -13.89
N ILE A 216 -9.37 -1.66 -13.94
CA ILE A 216 -9.57 -0.71 -12.81
C ILE A 216 -10.02 -1.45 -11.55
N ALA A 217 -10.96 -2.39 -11.65
CA ALA A 217 -11.43 -3.21 -10.53
C ALA A 217 -10.32 -4.10 -9.96
N ALA A 218 -9.52 -4.73 -10.83
CA ALA A 218 -8.36 -5.52 -10.39
C ALA A 218 -7.34 -4.68 -9.65
N ARG A 219 -7.11 -3.45 -10.13
CA ARG A 219 -6.23 -2.51 -9.48
C ARG A 219 -6.77 -2.05 -8.12
N LEU A 220 -8.07 -1.77 -8.01
CA LEU A 220 -8.70 -1.41 -6.75
C LEU A 220 -8.56 -2.55 -5.72
N GLN A 221 -8.86 -3.78 -6.11
CA GLN A 221 -8.73 -4.97 -5.27
C GLN A 221 -7.26 -5.21 -4.86
N SER A 222 -6.31 -4.97 -5.76
CA SER A 222 -4.88 -5.04 -5.44
C SER A 222 -4.47 -4.02 -4.38
N ILE A 223 -4.96 -2.77 -4.48
CA ILE A 223 -4.70 -1.74 -3.48
C ILE A 223 -5.28 -2.13 -2.14
N ASP A 224 -6.55 -2.57 -2.11
CA ASP A 224 -7.21 -3.02 -0.87
C ASP A 224 -6.43 -4.16 -0.22
N TYR A 225 -6.03 -5.14 -1.02
CA TYR A 225 -5.23 -6.26 -0.56
C TYR A 225 -3.89 -5.79 0.02
N LEU A 226 -3.15 -4.92 -0.67
CA LEU A 226 -1.90 -4.36 -0.18
C LEU A 226 -2.10 -3.57 1.12
N MET A 227 -3.13 -2.72 1.20
CA MET A 227 -3.42 -1.94 2.42
C MET A 227 -3.72 -2.83 3.64
N ASN A 228 -4.33 -3.99 3.42
CA ASN A 228 -4.72 -4.91 4.49
C ASN A 228 -3.65 -5.97 4.84
N HIS A 229 -2.68 -6.22 3.94
CA HIS A 229 -1.70 -7.31 4.08
C HIS A 229 -0.24 -6.85 4.10
N LEU A 230 0.05 -5.58 3.81
CA LEU A 230 1.39 -5.04 4.03
C LEU A 230 1.66 -4.89 5.54
N PRO A 231 2.83 -5.31 6.05
CA PRO A 231 3.24 -4.99 7.41
C PRO A 231 3.33 -3.47 7.60
N ALA A 232 3.13 -3.01 8.84
CA ALA A 232 3.21 -1.59 9.21
C ALA A 232 4.52 -0.90 8.77
N ILE A 233 5.58 -1.66 8.50
CA ILE A 233 6.85 -1.22 7.94
C ILE A 233 7.27 -2.24 6.87
N SER A 234 7.53 -1.79 5.64
CA SER A 234 8.35 -2.57 4.71
C SER A 234 9.80 -2.32 5.08
N ILE A 235 10.53 -3.36 5.51
CA ILE A 235 11.97 -3.24 5.82
C ILE A 235 12.77 -2.95 4.55
N ASN A 236 12.28 -3.39 3.39
CA ASN A 236 12.99 -3.25 2.12
C ASN A 236 12.78 -1.88 1.47
N MET A 237 11.63 -1.23 1.71
CA MET A 237 11.30 0.09 1.15
C MET A 237 10.49 0.91 2.17
N PRO A 238 11.11 1.34 3.29
CA PRO A 238 10.41 2.16 4.27
C PRO A 238 9.96 3.48 3.63
N THR A 239 8.79 3.99 4.02
CA THR A 239 8.30 5.32 3.61
C THR A 239 8.32 6.29 4.79
N ILE A 240 8.28 7.61 4.53
CA ILE A 240 8.25 8.63 5.61
C ILE A 240 7.11 8.38 6.62
N PRO A 241 5.85 8.10 6.20
CA PRO A 241 4.78 7.77 7.16
C PRO A 241 5.09 6.54 8.02
N GLN A 242 5.75 5.52 7.45
CA GLN A 242 6.16 4.33 8.21
C GLN A 242 7.27 4.66 9.21
N VAL A 243 8.24 5.51 8.86
CA VAL A 243 9.25 6.03 9.79
C VAL A 243 8.58 6.77 10.94
N VAL A 244 7.63 7.67 10.65
CA VAL A 244 6.84 8.38 11.67
C VAL A 244 6.10 7.38 12.57
N GLN A 245 5.50 6.34 12.00
CA GLN A 245 4.81 5.30 12.75
C GLN A 245 5.76 4.51 13.66
N VAL A 246 6.96 4.13 13.19
CA VAL A 246 7.99 3.46 14.01
C VAL A 246 8.34 4.34 15.22
N LEU A 247 8.72 5.59 14.93
CA LEU A 247 9.21 6.52 15.94
C LEU A 247 8.12 6.90 16.94
N SER A 248 6.87 7.06 16.49
CA SER A 248 5.72 7.31 17.38
C SER A 248 5.42 6.12 18.30
N ASN A 249 5.73 4.89 17.84
CA ASN A 249 5.50 3.65 18.58
C ASN A 249 6.67 3.22 19.49
N LEU A 250 7.68 4.06 19.71
CA LEU A 250 8.74 3.74 20.69
C LEU A 250 8.26 3.81 22.14
N THR A 251 7.13 4.47 22.41
CA THR A 251 6.60 4.61 23.78
C THR A 251 6.41 3.24 24.49
N PRO A 252 5.76 2.23 23.88
CA PRO A 252 5.76 0.86 24.42
C PRO A 252 7.15 0.25 24.67
N ALA A 253 8.14 0.51 23.82
CA ALA A 253 9.49 -0.03 23.98
C ALA A 253 10.16 0.45 25.27
N PHE A 254 9.83 1.66 25.72
CA PHE A 254 10.33 2.22 26.97
C PHE A 254 9.82 1.53 28.24
N ARG A 255 8.84 0.62 28.15
CA ARG A 255 8.50 -0.27 29.29
C ARG A 255 9.69 -1.14 29.71
N ARG A 256 10.62 -1.43 28.79
CA ARG A 256 11.85 -2.18 29.04
C ARG A 256 13.09 -1.29 29.09
N TRP A 257 12.90 0.04 29.22
CA TRP A 257 14.01 0.98 29.34
C TRP A 257 14.86 0.66 30.58
N VAL A 258 16.18 0.64 30.42
CA VAL A 258 17.10 0.24 31.49
C VAL A 258 17.29 1.42 32.44
N TRP A 259 16.71 1.31 33.63
CA TRP A 259 16.87 2.27 34.72
C TRP A 259 16.89 1.54 36.06
N GLU A 260 18.08 1.19 36.53
CA GLU A 260 18.29 0.35 37.71
C GLU A 260 18.91 1.14 38.85
N ASP A 261 18.25 1.16 40.01
CA ASP A 261 18.82 1.73 41.23
C ASP A 261 19.75 0.74 41.98
N SER A 262 19.62 -0.55 41.68
CA SER A 262 20.45 -1.62 42.24
C SER A 262 20.71 -2.71 41.20
N ALA A 263 21.83 -3.43 41.37
CA ALA A 263 22.20 -4.54 40.50
C ALA A 263 21.16 -5.66 40.53
N LYS A 264 20.77 -6.18 39.37
CA LYS A 264 19.83 -7.31 39.26
C LYS A 264 20.47 -8.67 39.50
N THR A 265 21.79 -8.77 39.35
CA THR A 265 22.56 -9.99 39.61
C THR A 265 23.79 -9.67 40.44
N LYS A 266 24.34 -10.69 41.12
CA LYS A 266 25.53 -10.57 41.99
C LYS A 266 26.79 -10.11 41.26
N THR A 267 26.85 -10.23 39.93
CA THR A 267 28.01 -9.95 39.09
C THR A 267 27.86 -8.71 38.21
N SER A 268 26.70 -8.04 38.25
CA SER A 268 26.41 -6.87 37.41
C SER A 268 26.45 -5.58 38.22
N ALA A 269 26.82 -4.47 37.57
CA ALA A 269 26.59 -3.13 38.11
C ALA A 269 25.22 -2.62 37.62
N PRO A 270 24.48 -1.86 38.45
CA PRO A 270 23.22 -1.24 38.01
C PRO A 270 23.45 -0.38 36.78
N GLN A 271 22.59 -0.52 35.77
CA GLN A 271 22.68 0.27 34.54
C GLN A 271 21.56 1.31 34.46
N LYS A 272 21.89 2.49 33.93
CA LYS A 272 20.93 3.55 33.62
C LYS A 272 21.20 4.09 32.22
N TRP A 273 20.26 3.89 31.32
CA TRP A 273 20.29 4.49 29.99
C TRP A 273 19.72 5.91 30.10
N ASP A 274 20.58 6.87 30.45
CA ASP A 274 20.15 8.23 30.73
C ASP A 274 20.23 9.14 29.49
N VAL A 275 19.12 9.77 29.13
CA VAL A 275 19.02 10.65 27.94
C VAL A 275 19.08 12.11 28.37
N GLN A 276 20.23 12.76 28.21
CA GLN A 276 20.54 14.06 28.82
C GLN A 276 20.56 15.25 27.85
N ASN A 277 20.62 14.97 26.55
CA ASN A 277 20.80 15.94 25.48
C ASN A 277 20.34 15.33 24.13
N GLU A 278 20.43 16.13 23.07
CA GLU A 278 20.06 15.76 21.70
C GLU A 278 20.91 14.62 21.14
N TYR A 279 22.22 14.63 21.38
CA TYR A 279 23.14 13.57 20.94
C TYR A 279 22.76 12.17 21.44
N HIS A 280 22.24 12.04 22.68
CA HIS A 280 21.76 10.75 23.19
C HIS A 280 20.50 10.29 22.46
N VAL A 281 19.63 11.22 22.05
CA VAL A 281 18.43 10.93 21.26
C VAL A 281 18.82 10.57 19.83
N GLN A 282 19.75 11.30 19.22
CA GLN A 282 20.31 10.99 17.91
C GLN A 282 20.89 9.58 17.89
N SER A 283 21.69 9.20 18.90
CA SER A 283 22.25 7.86 19.06
C SER A 283 21.16 6.77 19.14
N LEU A 284 20.07 7.04 19.88
CA LEU A 284 18.93 6.13 19.97
C LEU A 284 18.24 5.97 18.61
N LEU A 285 17.99 7.08 17.89
CA LEU A 285 17.36 7.04 16.57
C LEU A 285 18.26 6.33 15.55
N TYR A 286 19.56 6.61 15.56
CA TYR A 286 20.54 5.91 14.73
C TYR A 286 20.46 4.39 14.96
N PHE A 287 20.47 3.95 16.23
CA PHE A 287 20.37 2.52 16.57
C PHE A 287 19.09 1.86 16.03
N ILE A 288 17.97 2.59 15.99
CA ILE A 288 16.68 2.10 15.50
C ILE A 288 16.63 2.08 13.96
N LEU A 289 17.19 3.10 13.30
CA LEU A 289 17.02 3.37 11.88
C LEU A 289 18.12 2.76 11.01
N ALA A 290 19.36 2.65 11.50
CA ALA A 290 20.47 2.10 10.73
C ALA A 290 20.21 0.67 10.18
N PRO A 291 19.50 -0.23 10.88
CA PRO A 291 19.11 -1.53 10.31
C PRO A 291 18.12 -1.45 9.14
N LEU A 292 17.38 -0.34 9.01
CA LEU A 292 16.36 -0.11 7.99
C LEU A 292 16.90 0.70 6.80
N PHE A 293 17.92 1.52 7.03
CA PHE A 293 18.47 2.45 6.05
C PHE A 293 20.00 2.30 5.96
N PRO A 294 20.50 1.46 5.05
CA PRO A 294 21.94 1.29 4.83
C PRO A 294 22.66 2.57 4.38
N ASP A 295 21.92 3.55 3.86
CA ASP A 295 22.40 4.84 3.39
C ASP A 295 22.23 5.98 4.41
N LEU A 296 21.92 5.64 5.67
CA LEU A 296 21.76 6.62 6.74
C LEU A 296 23.03 7.46 6.92
N GLU A 297 22.87 8.78 6.88
CA GLU A 297 23.91 9.76 7.14
C GLU A 297 23.75 10.32 8.56
N ASP A 298 24.86 10.44 9.28
CA ASP A 298 24.93 10.99 10.64
C ASP A 298 25.75 12.28 10.62
N GLU A 299 25.26 13.31 11.32
CA GLU A 299 25.88 14.63 11.49
C GLU A 299 26.59 15.19 10.24
N PHE A 300 25.83 15.41 9.16
CA PHE A 300 26.40 15.88 7.88
C PHE A 300 26.18 17.38 7.67
N TYR A 301 27.14 18.01 6.99
CA TYR A 301 27.07 19.43 6.65
C TYR A 301 26.32 19.65 5.34
N LEU A 302 25.42 20.62 5.36
CA LEU A 302 24.75 21.15 4.20
C LEU A 302 25.51 22.37 3.65
N GLU A 303 25.01 22.91 2.54
CA GLU A 303 25.62 24.05 1.88
C GLU A 303 25.64 25.29 2.79
N THR A 304 26.81 25.90 2.94
CA THR A 304 27.04 27.11 3.73
C THR A 304 26.09 28.24 3.34
N THR A 305 25.56 28.96 4.33
CA THR A 305 24.72 30.16 4.17
C THR A 305 25.43 31.36 4.77
N GLY A 306 26.18 32.12 3.96
CA GLY A 306 26.98 33.23 4.48
C GLY A 306 28.04 32.72 5.47
N GLN A 307 27.88 33.03 6.75
CA GLN A 307 28.77 32.54 7.84
C GLN A 307 28.23 31.29 8.55
N LEU A 308 27.02 30.83 8.22
CA LEU A 308 26.39 29.67 8.85
C LEU A 308 26.76 28.40 8.09
N ASN A 309 27.26 27.39 8.79
CA ASN A 309 27.50 26.06 8.25
C ASN A 309 26.41 25.12 8.79
N PRO A 310 25.25 25.04 8.13
CA PRO A 310 24.16 24.20 8.61
C PRO A 310 24.60 22.75 8.69
N ARG A 311 24.34 22.12 9.82
CA ARG A 311 24.59 20.72 10.09
C ARG A 311 23.26 20.07 10.42
N ALA A 312 22.93 19.00 9.72
CA ALA A 312 21.73 18.22 9.95
C ALA A 312 22.08 17.00 10.79
N ASP A 313 21.14 16.56 11.63
CA ASP A 313 21.38 15.49 12.60
C ASP A 313 21.41 14.09 11.95
N ILE A 314 20.32 13.68 11.30
CA ILE A 314 20.21 12.38 10.63
C ILE A 314 19.64 12.56 9.23
N GLY A 315 20.24 11.91 8.23
CA GLY A 315 19.80 11.94 6.85
C GLY A 315 19.43 10.55 6.36
N LEU A 316 18.30 10.43 5.66
CA LEU A 316 17.83 9.22 5.00
C LEU A 316 17.64 9.50 3.50
N PRO A 317 18.72 9.45 2.70
CA PRO A 317 18.71 9.83 1.28
C PRO A 317 17.69 9.06 0.44
N SER A 318 17.55 7.75 0.69
CA SER A 318 16.68 6.81 -0.03
C SER A 318 15.20 7.20 0.02
N ILE A 319 14.79 8.02 0.99
CA ILE A 319 13.44 8.56 1.13
C ILE A 319 13.41 10.09 1.17
N ASN A 320 14.51 10.74 0.78
CA ASN A 320 14.68 12.18 0.74
C ASN A 320 14.37 12.94 2.04
N LEU A 321 14.65 12.32 3.19
CA LEU A 321 14.26 12.83 4.50
C LEU A 321 15.48 13.25 5.34
N ILE A 322 15.37 14.40 6.01
CA ILE A 322 16.20 14.77 7.17
C ILE A 322 15.39 14.54 8.44
N ILE A 323 15.98 13.96 9.47
CA ILE A 323 15.39 13.91 10.81
C ILE A 323 16.13 14.90 11.69
N GLU A 324 15.43 15.95 12.13
CA GLU A 324 15.96 16.97 13.02
C GLU A 324 15.59 16.64 14.47
N VAL A 325 16.60 16.51 15.33
CA VAL A 325 16.41 16.01 16.70
C VAL A 325 16.53 17.16 17.69
N LYS A 326 15.49 17.35 18.49
CA LYS A 326 15.43 18.39 19.51
C LYS A 326 15.20 17.83 20.90
N TYR A 327 15.80 18.46 21.92
CA TYR A 327 15.64 18.09 23.33
C TYR A 327 15.05 19.24 24.13
N LEU A 328 13.80 19.08 24.58
CA LEU A 328 13.14 20.05 25.44
C LEU A 328 13.55 19.84 26.90
N ARG A 329 14.54 20.62 27.33
CA ARG A 329 14.93 20.71 28.75
C ARG A 329 13.80 21.29 29.59
N GLN A 330 13.79 20.93 30.88
CA GLN A 330 12.94 21.59 31.87
C GLN A 330 13.15 23.11 31.84
N GLY A 331 12.06 23.86 31.76
CA GLY A 331 12.07 25.34 31.73
C GLY A 331 12.19 25.99 30.35
N LYS A 332 12.57 25.26 29.29
CA LYS A 332 12.51 25.78 27.91
C LYS A 332 11.07 25.74 27.41
N SER A 333 10.61 26.79 26.71
CA SER A 333 9.23 26.83 26.18
C SER A 333 9.15 26.12 24.83
N PHE A 334 7.98 25.57 24.52
CA PHE A 334 7.67 25.02 23.19
C PHE A 334 7.75 26.09 22.10
N GLN A 335 7.45 27.35 22.42
CA GLN A 335 7.58 28.46 21.47
C GLN A 335 9.04 28.64 21.00
N LYS A 336 10.01 28.67 21.93
CA LYS A 336 11.43 28.75 21.56
C LYS A 336 11.86 27.55 20.73
N MET A 337 11.31 26.37 21.02
CA MET A 337 11.56 25.18 20.23
C MET A 337 11.01 25.31 18.80
N LEU A 338 9.82 25.86 18.65
CA LEU A 338 9.21 26.13 17.36
C LEU A 338 10.05 27.11 16.52
N GLU A 339 10.55 28.17 17.15
CA GLU A 339 11.42 29.18 16.51
C GLU A 339 12.74 28.56 16.01
N GLU A 340 13.36 27.69 16.80
CA GLU A 340 14.57 26.96 16.40
C GLU A 340 14.31 26.04 15.20
N ILE A 341 13.24 25.23 15.25
CA ILE A 341 12.85 24.33 14.16
C ILE A 341 12.60 25.10 12.85
N ALA A 342 11.93 26.26 12.93
CA ALA A 342 11.66 27.09 11.76
C ALA A 342 12.95 27.62 11.11
N ALA A 343 13.93 28.01 11.94
CA ALA A 343 15.24 28.46 11.48
C ALA A 343 15.99 27.33 10.77
N ASP A 344 16.01 26.12 11.35
CA ASP A 344 16.70 24.96 10.77
C ASP A 344 16.07 24.55 9.44
N ALA A 345 14.73 24.46 9.36
CA ALA A 345 14.02 24.16 8.12
C ALA A 345 14.39 25.15 6.99
N THR A 346 14.45 26.44 7.33
CA THR A 346 14.79 27.49 6.36
C THR A 346 16.23 27.37 5.86
N LEU A 347 17.16 26.97 6.75
CA LEU A 347 18.56 26.77 6.39
C LEU A 347 18.78 25.53 5.53
N TYR A 348 18.04 24.46 5.77
CA TYR A 348 18.21 23.18 5.07
C TYR A 348 17.60 23.20 3.66
N PHE A 349 16.43 23.81 3.47
CA PHE A 349 15.67 23.73 2.22
C PHE A 349 15.75 25.00 1.37
N LYS A 350 16.97 25.38 0.97
CA LYS A 350 17.16 26.47 -0.01
C LYS A 350 16.69 26.03 -1.39
N LYS A 351 16.00 26.92 -2.11
CA LYS A 351 15.47 26.65 -3.47
C LYS A 351 16.51 26.17 -4.48
N GLU A 352 17.75 26.65 -4.35
CA GLU A 352 18.85 26.34 -5.27
C GLU A 352 19.91 25.40 -4.66
N SER A 353 19.60 24.73 -3.55
CA SER A 353 20.57 23.83 -2.93
C SER A 353 20.94 22.67 -3.83
N VAL A 354 22.22 22.31 -3.84
CA VAL A 354 22.73 21.07 -4.46
C VAL A 354 22.14 19.80 -3.82
N TYR A 355 21.62 19.91 -2.60
CA TYR A 355 21.02 18.80 -1.86
C TYR A 355 19.50 18.68 -2.08
N LYS A 356 18.86 19.55 -2.87
CA LYS A 356 17.39 19.60 -3.03
C LYS A 356 16.76 18.27 -3.50
N ASP A 357 17.48 17.53 -4.34
CA ASP A 357 17.03 16.25 -4.90
C ASP A 357 17.41 15.07 -3.98
N LYS A 358 18.34 15.29 -3.05
CA LYS A 358 18.75 14.34 -2.02
C LYS A 358 17.86 14.44 -0.79
N TYR A 359 17.48 15.65 -0.39
CA TYR A 359 16.66 15.95 0.78
C TYR A 359 15.64 17.02 0.42
N ASN A 360 14.35 16.70 0.55
CA ASN A 360 13.26 17.64 0.28
C ASN A 360 12.22 17.71 1.40
N GLN A 361 12.34 16.85 2.41
CA GLN A 361 11.47 16.83 3.57
C GLN A 361 12.27 16.71 4.86
N MET A 362 11.69 17.21 5.95
CA MET A 362 12.21 17.10 7.31
C MET A 362 11.15 16.52 8.24
N LEU A 363 11.57 15.60 9.09
CA LEU A 363 10.82 15.07 10.22
C LEU A 363 11.43 15.63 11.50
N VAL A 364 10.63 16.27 12.34
CA VAL A 364 11.10 16.72 13.65
C VAL A 364 10.89 15.63 14.69
N PHE A 365 11.93 15.26 15.42
CA PHE A 365 11.82 14.40 16.59
C PHE A 365 12.13 15.19 17.86
N LEU A 366 11.10 15.43 18.68
CA LEU A 366 11.22 16.15 19.95
C LEU A 366 11.21 15.18 21.13
N TRP A 367 12.31 15.12 21.87
CA TRP A 367 12.36 14.51 23.20
C TRP A 367 11.99 15.53 24.26
N ASP A 368 10.90 15.29 25.00
CA ASP A 368 10.44 16.14 26.09
C ASP A 368 10.85 15.59 27.47
N ASP A 369 11.90 16.17 28.06
CA ASP A 369 12.35 15.88 29.44
C ASP A 369 11.48 16.57 30.51
N SER A 370 10.62 17.51 30.11
CA SER A 370 9.70 18.22 31.00
C SER A 370 8.36 17.49 31.20
N ASN A 371 8.03 16.52 30.35
CA ASN A 371 6.81 15.71 30.39
C ASN A 371 5.51 16.55 30.40
N ARG A 372 5.48 17.66 29.65
CA ARG A 372 4.33 18.58 29.53
C ARG A 372 3.46 18.18 28.34
N THR A 373 2.77 17.06 28.49
CA THR A 373 2.01 16.42 27.40
C THR A 373 0.81 17.22 26.88
N HIS A 374 0.28 18.18 27.66
CA HIS A 374 -0.88 19.00 27.28
C HIS A 374 -0.59 19.95 26.11
N ASP A 375 0.67 20.34 25.91
CA ASP A 375 1.06 21.28 24.84
C ASP A 375 1.32 20.58 23.49
N TYR A 376 1.32 19.24 23.46
CA TYR A 376 1.77 18.48 22.29
C TYR A 376 0.89 18.71 21.06
N GLY A 377 -0.42 18.80 21.22
CA GLY A 377 -1.34 19.01 20.09
C GLY A 377 -1.08 20.33 19.37
N ILE A 378 -0.95 21.42 20.14
CA ILE A 378 -0.67 22.76 19.63
C ILE A 378 0.70 22.80 18.99
N PHE A 379 1.72 22.24 19.65
CA PHE A 379 3.07 22.20 19.12
C PHE A 379 3.16 21.42 17.80
N ARG A 380 2.55 20.23 17.73
CA ARG A 380 2.54 19.41 16.51
C ARG A 380 1.92 20.16 15.33
N ASN A 381 0.78 20.82 15.56
CA ASN A 381 0.11 21.61 14.53
C ASN A 381 0.96 22.81 14.08
N GLY A 382 1.63 23.49 15.01
CA GLY A 382 2.54 24.59 14.69
C GLY A 382 3.70 24.13 13.81
N VAL A 383 4.37 23.04 14.17
CA VAL A 383 5.53 22.51 13.41
C VAL A 383 5.11 22.05 12.01
N ARG A 384 3.98 21.34 11.87
CA ARG A 384 3.46 20.88 10.56
C ARG A 384 3.03 22.01 9.62
N SER A 385 2.91 23.24 10.12
CA SER A 385 2.56 24.40 9.28
C SER A 385 3.75 24.94 8.48
N PHE A 386 4.98 24.54 8.81
CA PHE A 386 6.18 24.96 8.09
C PHE A 386 6.38 24.17 6.80
N ASN A 387 6.90 24.84 5.78
CA ASN A 387 7.24 24.21 4.50
C ASN A 387 8.30 23.13 4.70
N ASN A 388 8.22 22.08 3.87
CA ASN A 388 9.15 20.96 3.86
C ASN A 388 9.16 20.12 5.15
N ILE A 389 8.33 20.41 6.16
CA ILE A 389 8.17 19.53 7.32
C ILE A 389 7.06 18.52 7.04
N SER A 390 7.41 17.24 7.00
CA SER A 390 6.48 16.14 6.70
C SER A 390 5.67 15.73 7.93
N ASP A 391 6.32 15.63 9.09
CA ASP A 391 5.66 15.34 10.35
C ASP A 391 6.54 15.73 11.56
N VAL A 392 6.03 15.48 12.77
CA VAL A 392 6.67 15.72 14.05
C VAL A 392 6.27 14.66 15.07
N VAL A 393 7.29 13.96 15.59
CA VAL A 393 7.15 13.01 16.67
C VAL A 393 7.55 13.69 17.97
N VAL A 394 6.64 13.71 18.94
CA VAL A 394 6.90 14.24 20.27
C VAL A 394 6.85 13.11 21.27
N MET A 395 7.93 12.92 22.01
CA MET A 395 8.15 11.82 22.92
C MET A 395 8.41 12.33 24.32
N ALA A 396 7.54 11.96 25.26
CA ALA A 396 7.81 12.22 26.67
C ALA A 396 8.95 11.32 27.18
N ARG A 397 9.75 11.83 28.11
CA ARG A 397 10.67 11.01 28.89
C ARG A 397 9.95 9.79 29.49
N PRO A 398 10.54 8.59 29.44
CA PRO A 398 10.01 7.41 30.13
C PRO A 398 9.73 7.68 31.60
N GLY A 399 8.56 7.26 32.08
CA GLY A 399 8.17 7.43 33.49
C GLY A 399 9.08 6.72 34.49
N VAL A 400 9.80 5.67 34.05
CA VAL A 400 10.80 4.96 34.87
C VAL A 400 12.03 5.80 35.19
N ILE A 401 12.31 6.85 34.40
CA ILE A 401 13.42 7.77 34.65
C ILE A 401 13.01 8.72 35.77
N ASN A 402 13.38 8.35 37.00
CA ASN A 402 13.16 9.17 38.18
C ASN A 402 14.36 10.10 38.42
N ARG A 403 14.26 11.34 37.94
CA ARG A 403 15.22 12.41 38.24
C ARG A 403 14.73 13.17 39.47
N SER A 404 15.12 12.73 40.67
CA SER A 404 14.86 13.49 41.90
C SER A 404 15.46 14.91 41.80
N PRO A 405 14.76 15.96 42.26
CA PRO A 405 15.24 17.34 42.22
C PRO A 405 16.61 17.58 42.90
N ALA A 406 17.01 16.68 43.81
CA ALA A 406 18.27 16.75 44.55
C ALA A 406 19.52 16.54 43.66
N ASN A 407 19.43 15.75 42.58
CA ASN A 407 20.60 15.43 41.74
C ASN A 407 21.00 16.55 40.76
N LEU A 408 20.12 17.53 40.52
CA LEU A 408 20.40 18.68 39.66
C LEU A 408 21.30 19.75 40.31
N LYS A 409 21.47 19.72 41.64
CA LYS A 409 22.37 20.64 42.36
C LYS A 409 23.81 20.16 42.43
N ALA A 410 24.06 18.86 42.26
CA ALA A 410 25.41 18.29 42.37
C ALA A 410 26.30 18.65 41.16
N THR A 411 25.73 18.73 39.96
CA THR A 411 26.48 19.07 38.73
C THR A 411 26.88 20.54 38.63
N LYS A 412 26.28 21.46 39.40
CA LYS A 412 26.70 22.87 39.45
C LYS A 412 27.86 23.16 40.41
N LYS A 413 28.25 22.23 41.28
CA LYS A 413 29.33 22.44 42.27
C LYS A 413 30.69 21.86 41.87
N GLY A 414 30.81 21.25 40.70
CA GLY A 414 32.05 20.61 40.22
C GLY A 414 32.82 21.35 39.12
N MET A 415 32.40 22.56 38.74
CA MET A 415 33.15 23.44 37.83
C MET A 415 33.33 24.80 38.49
N VAL A 416 34.38 24.91 39.31
CA VAL A 416 35.11 26.15 39.59
C VAL A 416 36.58 25.84 39.35
#